data_AF-B9JVX0-F1
#
_entry.id   AF-B9JVX0-F1
#
_cell.length_a   1.000
_cell.length_b   1.000
_cell.length_c   1.000
_cell.angle_alpha   90.00
_cell.angle_beta   90.00
_cell.angle_gamma   90.00
#
_symmetry.space_group_name_H-M   'P 1'
#
loop_
_entity.id
_entity.type
_entity.pdbx_description
1 polymer ?
#
loop_
_entity_poly.entity_id
_entity_poly.type
_entity_poly.pdbx_seq_one_letter_code
_entity_poly.pdbx_strand_id
1 'polypeptide(L)'
;MHTSAWFHRIKAAQRDLIRLVGGIERASEISSVSPSHIGRMNNPRDTDLMPISVVYALESECGLPLVTSAMAELSGRRLTDPEGDRAVEQSAILAYADMMQQAGDLFSGAAIAFSDLVATPAEATKMDRDAAALEAKIGVFRKALAGVKARGGEKFGLRVVGDQP
;
A
#
# COMPACT_ATOMS: atom_id res chain seq x y z
N MET A 1 -23.54 21.50 6.08
CA MET A 1 -22.10 21.84 6.04
C MET A 1 -21.52 21.13 4.82
N HIS A 2 -21.11 21.85 3.78
CA HIS A 2 -20.46 21.22 2.63
C HIS A 2 -19.09 20.71 3.07
N THR A 3 -18.98 19.41 3.27
CA THR A 3 -17.72 18.76 3.58
C THR A 3 -16.81 18.91 2.36
N SER A 4 -15.70 19.61 2.54
CA SER A 4 -14.72 19.92 1.49
C SER A 4 -14.12 18.64 0.89
N ALA A 5 -13.69 18.71 -0.38
CA ALA A 5 -13.04 17.59 -1.07
C ALA A 5 -11.83 17.04 -0.29
N TRP A 6 -11.12 17.89 0.45
CA TRP A 6 -10.00 17.49 1.30
C TRP A 6 -10.42 16.52 2.41
N PHE A 7 -11.56 16.78 3.07
CA PHE A 7 -12.02 15.97 4.19
C PHE A 7 -12.40 14.56 3.74
N HIS A 8 -13.12 14.45 2.62
CA HIS A 8 -13.50 13.15 2.08
C HIS A 8 -12.29 12.31 1.66
N ARG A 9 -11.24 12.94 1.13
CA ARG A 9 -9.98 12.27 0.76
C ARG A 9 -9.24 11.74 1.98
N ILE A 10 -9.10 12.56 3.03
CA ILE A 10 -8.49 12.13 4.30
C ILE A 10 -9.30 11.01 4.96
N LYS A 11 -10.64 11.13 5.03
CA LYS A 11 -11.49 10.06 5.56
C LYS A 11 -11.37 8.77 4.78
N ALA A 12 -11.25 8.83 3.46
CA ALA A 12 -11.04 7.63 2.65
C ALA A 12 -9.71 6.94 3.00
N ALA A 13 -8.62 7.72 3.10
CA ALA A 13 -7.32 7.19 3.48
C ALA A 13 -7.32 6.57 4.90
N GLN A 14 -8.00 7.20 5.86
CA GLN A 14 -8.13 6.68 7.22
C GLN A 14 -8.87 5.34 7.27
N ARG A 15 -9.96 5.18 6.52
CA ARG A 15 -10.69 3.90 6.44
C ARG A 15 -9.85 2.80 5.82
N ASP A 16 -9.11 3.14 4.77
CA ASP A 16 -8.21 2.19 4.11
C ASP A 16 -7.06 1.79 5.02
N LEU A 17 -6.52 2.72 5.81
CA LEU A 17 -5.51 2.45 6.84
C LEU A 17 -6.05 1.51 7.93
N ILE A 18 -7.24 1.79 8.48
CA ILE A 18 -7.89 0.90 9.47
C ILE A 18 -8.12 -0.49 8.90
N ARG A 19 -8.60 -0.60 7.63
CA ARG A 19 -8.77 -1.91 6.98
C ARG A 19 -7.44 -2.64 6.82
N LEU A 20 -6.39 -1.91 6.43
CA LEU A 20 -5.07 -2.48 6.17
C LEU A 20 -4.42 -3.05 7.44
N VAL A 21 -4.52 -2.36 8.57
CA VAL A 21 -3.94 -2.85 9.83
C VAL A 21 -4.72 -4.02 10.46
N GLY A 22 -5.85 -4.44 9.88
CA GLY A 22 -6.64 -5.57 10.39
C GLY A 22 -7.99 -5.20 11.00
N GLY A 23 -8.46 -3.96 10.81
CA GLY A 23 -9.78 -3.50 11.24
C GLY A 23 -9.76 -2.74 12.57
N ILE A 24 -10.97 -2.50 13.11
CA ILE A 24 -11.20 -1.61 14.26
C ILE A 24 -10.49 -2.11 15.52
N GLU A 25 -10.61 -3.40 15.85
CA GLU A 25 -10.02 -3.98 17.05
C GLU A 25 -8.49 -3.89 17.02
N ARG A 26 -7.87 -4.33 15.90
CA ARG A 26 -6.42 -4.27 15.75
C ARG A 26 -5.90 -2.83 15.75
N ALA A 27 -6.60 -1.90 15.11
CA ALA A 27 -6.24 -0.48 15.16
C ALA A 27 -6.34 0.11 16.58
N SER A 28 -7.33 -0.33 17.38
CA SER A 28 -7.49 0.05 18.79
C SER A 28 -6.30 -0.43 19.63
N GLU A 29 -5.86 -1.69 19.45
CA GLU A 29 -4.69 -2.26 20.13
C GLU A 29 -3.42 -1.46 19.86
N ILE A 30 -3.13 -1.17 18.57
CA ILE A 30 -1.89 -0.50 18.16
C ILE A 30 -1.84 0.94 18.68
N SER A 31 -2.98 1.64 18.69
CA SER A 31 -3.05 3.07 18.95
C SER A 31 -3.46 3.44 20.38
N SER A 32 -3.83 2.47 21.21
CA SER A 32 -4.39 2.70 22.56
C SER A 32 -5.66 3.57 22.56
N VAL A 33 -6.40 3.62 21.45
CA VAL A 33 -7.68 4.35 21.31
C VAL A 33 -8.83 3.36 21.31
N SER A 34 -9.90 3.64 22.05
CA SER A 34 -11.01 2.69 22.19
C SER A 34 -11.66 2.28 20.86
N PRO A 35 -12.17 1.04 20.73
CA PRO A 35 -12.81 0.56 19.50
C PRO A 35 -13.96 1.46 19.03
N SER A 36 -14.76 1.99 19.95
CA SER A 36 -15.84 2.93 19.63
C SER A 36 -15.35 4.21 18.98
N HIS A 37 -14.19 4.73 19.42
CA HIS A 37 -13.61 5.94 18.86
C HIS A 37 -12.98 5.68 17.49
N ILE A 38 -12.27 4.55 17.34
CA ILE A 38 -11.81 4.08 16.01
C ILE A 38 -13.01 3.88 15.06
N GLY A 39 -14.13 3.37 15.56
CA GLY A 39 -15.37 3.21 14.80
C GLY A 39 -15.92 4.53 14.25
N ARG A 40 -15.88 5.61 15.03
CA ARG A 40 -16.22 6.96 14.55
C ARG A 40 -15.27 7.44 13.47
N MET A 41 -13.96 7.27 13.68
CA MET A 41 -12.94 7.60 12.66
C MET A 41 -13.15 6.79 11.36
N ASN A 42 -13.61 5.55 11.45
CA ASN A 42 -13.92 4.70 10.29
C ASN A 42 -15.26 5.05 9.60
N ASN A 43 -16.20 5.70 10.29
CA ASN A 43 -17.50 6.04 9.73
C ASN A 43 -17.38 7.22 8.74
N PRO A 44 -17.77 7.07 7.45
CA PRO A 44 -17.67 8.14 6.46
C PRO A 44 -18.61 9.33 6.74
N ARG A 45 -19.67 9.14 7.54
CA ARG A 45 -20.63 10.18 7.92
C ARG A 45 -20.21 10.94 9.17
N ASP A 46 -19.27 10.39 9.93
CA ASP A 46 -18.78 11.04 11.14
C ASP A 46 -17.66 12.03 10.78
N THR A 47 -17.67 13.17 11.47
CA THR A 47 -16.68 14.24 11.31
C THR A 47 -15.36 13.95 12.02
N ASP A 48 -15.30 12.91 12.85
CA ASP A 48 -14.11 12.54 13.61
C ASP A 48 -12.96 12.16 12.66
N LEU A 49 -11.85 12.86 12.78
CA LEU A 49 -10.60 12.61 12.06
C LEU A 49 -9.61 11.93 13.01
N MET A 50 -8.90 10.94 12.46
CA MET A 50 -7.81 10.26 13.15
C MET A 50 -6.72 11.25 13.58
N PRO A 51 -6.37 11.32 14.88
CA PRO A 51 -5.24 12.11 15.36
C PRO A 51 -3.93 11.69 14.72
N ILE A 52 -2.99 12.63 14.57
CA ILE A 52 -1.65 12.35 13.97
C ILE A 52 -0.91 11.23 14.72
N SER A 53 -1.05 11.14 16.04
CA SER A 53 -0.44 10.05 16.83
C SER A 53 -0.93 8.67 16.41
N VAL A 54 -2.24 8.54 16.13
CA VAL A 54 -2.87 7.30 15.67
C VAL A 54 -2.44 7.01 14.23
N VAL A 55 -2.43 8.03 13.35
CA VAL A 55 -1.93 7.88 11.98
C VAL A 55 -0.51 7.32 11.99
N TYR A 56 0.38 7.94 12.78
CA TYR A 56 1.77 7.51 12.87
C TYR A 56 1.91 6.07 13.35
N ALA A 57 1.18 5.69 14.41
CA ALA A 57 1.24 4.33 14.95
C ALA A 57 0.77 3.29 13.93
N LEU A 58 -0.35 3.53 13.25
CA LEU A 58 -0.90 2.60 12.27
C LEU A 58 -0.07 2.53 10.98
N GLU A 59 0.43 3.66 10.48
CA GLU A 59 1.28 3.68 9.28
C GLU A 59 2.65 3.04 9.56
N SER A 60 3.17 3.16 10.78
CA SER A 60 4.40 2.48 11.21
C SER A 60 4.20 0.96 11.28
N GLU A 61 3.06 0.50 11.78
CA GLU A 61 2.73 -0.93 11.84
C GLU A 61 2.68 -1.56 10.43
N CYS A 62 2.04 -0.89 9.46
CA CYS A 62 1.85 -1.44 8.11
C CYS A 62 2.91 -1.01 7.09
N GLY A 63 3.85 -0.15 7.46
CA GLY A 63 4.91 0.36 6.57
C GLY A 63 4.40 1.19 5.38
N LEU A 64 3.17 1.70 5.44
CA LEU A 64 2.51 2.38 4.32
C LEU A 64 1.94 3.76 4.75
N PRO A 65 2.45 4.88 4.20
CA PRO A 65 2.04 6.23 4.61
C PRO A 65 0.75 6.68 3.92
N LEU A 66 -0.37 5.98 4.11
CA LEU A 66 -1.65 6.21 3.41
C LEU A 66 -2.26 7.61 3.65
N VAL A 67 -2.45 7.99 4.91
CA VAL A 67 -3.00 9.28 5.31
C VAL A 67 -1.97 10.38 5.10
N THR A 68 -0.70 10.11 5.41
CA THR A 68 0.40 11.06 5.21
C THR A 68 0.56 11.41 3.73
N SER A 69 0.45 10.43 2.82
CA SER A 69 0.44 10.68 1.37
C SER A 69 -0.74 11.54 0.96
N ALA A 70 -1.95 11.26 1.47
CA ALA A 70 -3.13 12.05 1.17
C ALA A 70 -2.98 13.51 1.63
N MET A 71 -2.37 13.77 2.80
CA MET A 71 -2.07 15.12 3.29
C MET A 71 -1.05 15.86 2.41
N ALA A 72 0.02 15.17 2.00
CA ALA A 72 1.02 15.74 1.09
C ALA A 72 0.40 16.14 -0.25
N GLU A 73 -0.42 15.26 -0.84
CA GLU A 73 -1.07 15.50 -2.13
C GLU A 73 -2.06 16.67 -2.08
N LEU A 74 -2.85 16.78 -1.01
CA LEU A 74 -3.75 17.93 -0.80
C LEU A 74 -3.00 19.25 -0.71
N SER A 75 -1.71 19.19 -0.34
CA SER A 75 -0.81 20.34 -0.28
C SER A 75 -0.02 20.55 -1.59
N GLY A 76 -0.33 19.80 -2.66
CA GLY A 76 0.40 19.84 -3.92
C GLY A 76 1.83 19.29 -3.82
N ARG A 77 2.12 18.49 -2.79
CA ARG A 77 3.41 17.84 -2.57
C ARG A 77 3.30 16.34 -2.84
N ARG A 78 4.43 15.68 -3.07
CA ARG A 78 4.56 14.23 -3.10
C ARG A 78 5.57 13.80 -2.05
N LEU A 79 5.29 12.69 -1.38
CA LEU A 79 6.28 12.04 -0.53
C LEU A 79 7.27 11.31 -1.46
N THR A 80 8.55 11.56 -1.24
CA THR A 80 9.64 10.80 -1.86
C THR A 80 10.34 10.04 -0.74
N ASP A 81 10.80 8.84 -1.06
CA ASP A 81 11.62 8.05 -0.15
C ASP A 81 13.08 8.44 -0.39
N PRO A 82 13.87 8.85 0.62
CA PRO A 82 15.27 9.23 0.43
C PRO A 82 16.13 8.11 -0.18
N GLU A 83 15.79 6.84 0.08
CA GLU A 83 16.43 5.69 -0.57
C GLU A 83 15.80 5.31 -1.92
N GLY A 84 14.63 5.89 -2.22
CA GLY A 84 13.80 5.62 -3.40
C GLY A 84 13.93 6.63 -4.53
N ASP A 85 14.92 7.52 -4.52
CA ASP A 85 15.23 8.42 -5.65
C ASP A 85 15.57 7.66 -6.96
N ARG A 86 15.59 6.31 -6.93
CA ARG A 86 15.67 5.43 -8.11
C ARG A 86 14.34 4.81 -8.54
N ALA A 87 13.26 4.96 -7.79
CA ALA A 87 11.92 4.57 -8.24
C ALA A 87 11.37 5.65 -9.17
N VAL A 88 12.02 5.78 -10.33
CA VAL A 88 11.46 6.36 -11.56
C VAL A 88 10.03 5.89 -11.64
N GLU A 89 9.08 6.82 -11.52
CA GLU A 89 7.67 6.74 -11.89
C GLU A 89 7.26 5.36 -12.43
N GLN A 90 7.25 4.33 -11.57
CA GLN A 90 6.91 2.99 -12.03
C GLN A 90 5.41 3.07 -12.21
N SER A 91 4.99 3.25 -13.46
CA SER A 91 3.60 3.12 -13.86
C SER A 91 3.06 1.86 -13.18
N ALA A 92 1.81 1.90 -12.70
CA ALA A 92 1.24 0.76 -11.99
C ALA A 92 1.34 -0.55 -12.79
N ILE A 93 1.49 -0.47 -14.12
CA ILE A 93 1.77 -1.60 -15.00
C ILE A 93 3.17 -2.20 -14.81
N LEU A 94 4.20 -1.39 -14.58
CA LEU A 94 5.57 -1.85 -14.29
C LEU A 94 5.64 -2.47 -12.90
N ALA A 95 5.03 -1.83 -11.90
CA ALA A 95 4.96 -2.41 -10.56
C ALA A 95 4.15 -3.73 -10.55
N TYR A 96 3.10 -3.83 -11.37
CA TYR A 96 2.37 -5.08 -11.58
C TYR A 96 3.22 -6.16 -12.26
N ALA A 97 3.97 -5.80 -13.32
CA ALA A 97 4.84 -6.73 -14.03
C ALA A 97 5.95 -7.28 -13.13
N ASP A 98 6.63 -6.41 -12.38
CA ASP A 98 7.66 -6.80 -11.40
C ASP A 98 7.09 -7.74 -10.32
N MET A 99 5.91 -7.43 -9.80
CA MET A 99 5.22 -8.28 -8.82
C MET A 99 4.87 -9.65 -9.40
N MET A 100 4.37 -9.70 -10.65
CA MET A 100 4.04 -10.95 -11.33
C MET A 100 5.27 -11.79 -11.63
N GLN A 101 6.40 -11.17 -12.00
CA GLN A 101 7.66 -11.88 -12.21
C GLN A 101 8.12 -12.57 -10.92
N GLN A 102 8.15 -11.84 -9.80
CA GLN A 102 8.55 -12.40 -8.50
C GLN A 102 7.60 -13.52 -8.02
N ALA A 103 6.29 -13.38 -8.29
CA ALA A 103 5.31 -14.42 -7.98
C ALA A 103 5.57 -15.69 -8.81
N GLY A 104 5.90 -15.53 -10.10
CA GLY A 104 6.28 -16.64 -10.97
C GLY A 104 7.52 -17.38 -10.47
N ASP A 105 8.55 -16.66 -10.05
CA ASP A 105 9.77 -17.24 -9.50
C ASP A 105 9.49 -18.07 -8.23
N LEU A 106 8.67 -17.54 -7.31
CA LEU A 106 8.24 -18.25 -6.10
C LEU A 106 7.48 -19.54 -6.44
N PHE A 107 6.50 -19.47 -7.34
CA PHE A 107 5.69 -20.64 -7.69
C PHE A 107 6.49 -21.70 -8.46
N SER A 108 7.38 -21.28 -9.36
CA SER A 108 8.29 -22.20 -10.04
C SER A 108 9.24 -22.88 -9.04
N GLY A 109 9.78 -22.12 -8.08
CA GLY A 109 10.62 -22.66 -7.02
C GLY A 109 9.89 -23.67 -6.15
N ALA A 110 8.65 -23.34 -5.74
CA ALA A 110 7.80 -24.20 -4.94
C ALA A 110 7.44 -25.50 -5.67
N ALA A 111 7.14 -25.44 -6.98
CA ALA A 111 6.82 -26.62 -7.77
C ALA A 111 7.97 -27.64 -7.83
N ILE A 112 9.22 -27.16 -7.88
CA ILE A 112 10.42 -28.01 -7.84
C ILE A 112 10.61 -28.57 -6.42
N ALA A 113 10.54 -27.70 -5.41
CA ALA A 113 10.75 -28.06 -4.01
C ALA A 113 9.71 -29.07 -3.48
N PHE A 114 8.50 -29.08 -4.04
CA PHE A 114 7.44 -30.01 -3.64
C PHE A 114 7.30 -31.23 -4.58
N SER A 115 8.22 -31.39 -5.53
CA SER A 115 8.12 -32.45 -6.54
C SER A 115 8.23 -33.87 -5.95
N ASP A 116 8.93 -34.02 -4.82
CA ASP A 116 9.07 -35.27 -4.07
C ASP A 116 8.15 -35.36 -2.84
N LEU A 117 7.25 -34.39 -2.68
CA LEU A 117 6.32 -34.23 -1.55
C LEU A 117 7.02 -34.06 -0.18
N VAL A 118 8.29 -33.66 -0.15
CA VAL A 118 9.06 -33.40 1.08
C VAL A 118 9.65 -31.99 1.02
N ALA A 119 9.14 -31.09 1.87
CA ALA A 119 9.76 -29.77 2.03
C ALA A 119 10.94 -29.86 3.00
N THR A 120 12.18 -29.77 2.49
CA THR A 120 13.37 -29.74 3.35
C THR A 120 13.53 -28.37 4.03
N PRO A 121 14.29 -28.29 5.14
CA PRO A 121 14.57 -26.99 5.78
C PRO A 121 15.25 -25.98 4.86
N ALA A 122 16.10 -26.46 3.92
CA ALA A 122 16.77 -25.61 2.96
C ALA A 122 15.79 -25.02 1.92
N GLU A 123 14.86 -25.83 1.44
CA GLU A 123 13.80 -25.38 0.53
C GLU A 123 12.84 -24.43 1.21
N ALA A 124 12.40 -24.73 2.44
CA ALA A 124 11.57 -23.84 3.24
C ALA A 124 12.25 -22.48 3.43
N THR A 125 13.55 -22.45 3.77
CA THR A 125 14.32 -21.20 3.93
C THR A 125 14.40 -20.40 2.63
N LYS A 126 14.57 -21.09 1.49
CA LYS A 126 14.60 -20.43 0.18
C LYS A 126 13.23 -19.85 -0.17
N MET A 127 12.17 -20.64 -0.01
CA MET A 127 10.80 -20.21 -0.30
C MET A 127 10.36 -19.04 0.58
N ASP A 128 10.74 -19.04 1.86
CA ASP A 128 10.48 -17.92 2.77
C ASP A 128 11.14 -16.62 2.29
N ARG A 129 12.40 -16.70 1.84
CA ARG A 129 13.09 -15.56 1.24
C ARG A 129 12.40 -15.05 -0.03
N ASP A 130 11.99 -15.96 -0.92
CA ASP A 130 11.31 -15.61 -2.16
C ASP A 130 9.91 -15.03 -1.89
N ALA A 131 9.23 -15.50 -0.85
CA ALA A 131 7.96 -14.95 -0.37
C ALA A 131 8.14 -13.54 0.24
N ALA A 132 9.16 -13.32 1.07
CA ALA A 132 9.47 -11.98 1.60
C ALA A 132 9.78 -10.98 0.48
N ALA A 133 10.49 -11.41 -0.57
CA ALA A 133 10.72 -10.58 -1.75
C ALA A 133 9.41 -10.24 -2.48
N LEU A 134 8.47 -11.19 -2.59
CA LEU A 134 7.14 -10.94 -3.15
C LEU A 134 6.33 -9.96 -2.29
N GLU A 135 6.36 -10.07 -0.96
CA GLU A 135 5.71 -9.11 -0.06
C GLU A 135 6.20 -7.68 -0.30
N ALA A 136 7.51 -7.49 -0.44
CA ALA A 136 8.08 -6.19 -0.77
C ALA A 136 7.53 -5.63 -2.10
N LYS A 137 7.44 -6.47 -3.14
CA LYS A 137 6.89 -6.09 -4.45
C LYS A 137 5.38 -5.80 -4.39
N ILE A 138 4.62 -6.53 -3.60
CA ILE A 138 3.21 -6.23 -3.31
C ILE A 138 3.10 -4.84 -2.65
N GLY A 139 3.97 -4.52 -1.70
CA GLY A 139 4.04 -3.19 -1.08
C GLY A 139 4.23 -2.07 -2.11
N VAL A 140 5.17 -2.24 -3.05
CA VAL A 140 5.40 -1.30 -4.16
C VAL A 140 4.16 -1.16 -5.05
N PHE A 141 3.54 -2.27 -5.45
CA PHE A 141 2.33 -2.24 -6.28
C PHE A 141 1.17 -1.53 -5.57
N ARG A 142 1.00 -1.74 -4.26
CA ARG A 142 0.00 -1.03 -3.45
C ARG A 142 0.26 0.48 -3.39
N LYS A 143 1.51 0.91 -3.25
CA LYS A 143 1.90 2.33 -3.33
C LYS A 143 1.55 2.91 -4.70
N ALA A 144 1.86 2.20 -5.79
CA ALA A 144 1.50 2.63 -7.15
C ALA A 144 -0.02 2.77 -7.34
N LEU A 145 -0.82 1.80 -6.87
CA LEU A 145 -2.28 1.86 -6.93
C LEU A 145 -2.88 2.99 -6.08
N ALA A 146 -2.28 3.33 -4.93
CA ALA A 146 -2.69 4.49 -4.15
C ALA A 146 -2.55 5.77 -4.99
N GLY A 147 -1.44 5.90 -5.74
CA GLY A 147 -1.24 6.99 -6.71
C GLY A 147 -2.29 7.02 -7.83
N VAL A 148 -2.69 5.86 -8.37
CA VAL A 148 -3.76 5.77 -9.39
C VAL A 148 -5.10 6.26 -8.84
N LYS A 149 -5.49 5.77 -7.64
CA LYS A 149 -6.73 6.18 -6.96
C LYS A 149 -6.75 7.69 -6.70
N ALA A 150 -5.63 8.23 -6.24
CA ALA A 150 -5.43 9.64 -5.98
C ALA A 150 -5.64 10.55 -7.21
N ARG A 151 -5.30 10.06 -8.41
CA ARG A 151 -5.50 10.76 -9.69
C ARG A 151 -6.91 10.60 -10.27
N GLY A 152 -7.77 9.78 -9.67
CA GLY A 152 -9.09 9.45 -10.21
C GLY A 152 -9.05 8.42 -11.34
N GLY A 153 -7.98 7.62 -11.40
CA GLY A 153 -7.72 6.65 -12.47
C GLY A 153 -6.50 7.01 -13.31
N GLU A 154 -5.95 6.02 -14.01
CA GLU A 154 -4.82 6.18 -14.93
C GLU A 154 -5.19 5.49 -16.25
N LYS A 155 -5.04 6.20 -17.37
CA LYS A 155 -5.11 5.57 -18.69
C LYS A 155 -3.72 5.02 -19.00
N PHE A 156 -3.58 3.70 -19.03
CA PHE A 156 -2.38 3.05 -19.53
C PHE A 156 -2.36 3.14 -21.05
N GLY A 157 -1.77 4.23 -21.57
CA GLY A 157 -1.48 4.38 -23.00
C GLY A 157 0.00 4.14 -23.23
N LEU A 158 0.35 3.22 -24.12
CA LEU A 158 1.71 3.15 -24.67
C LEU A 158 1.92 4.43 -25.50
N ARG A 159 2.77 5.35 -25.03
CA ARG A 159 3.30 6.42 -25.89
C ARG A 159 4.41 5.80 -26.72
N VAL A 160 4.23 5.74 -28.03
CA VAL A 160 5.34 5.44 -28.96
C VAL A 160 6.36 6.56 -28.80
N VAL A 161 7.54 6.25 -28.31
CA VAL A 161 8.67 7.18 -28.28
C VAL A 161 9.19 7.25 -29.71
N GLY A 162 8.87 8.32 -30.44
CA GLY A 162 9.36 8.47 -31.82
C GLY A 162 8.76 9.61 -32.66
N ASP A 163 7.75 10.34 -32.18
CA ASP A 163 7.18 11.45 -32.97
C ASP A 163 7.54 12.80 -32.32
N GLN A 164 8.63 13.39 -32.79
CA GLN A 164 8.86 14.83 -32.73
C GLN A 164 8.88 15.36 -34.17
N PRO A 165 8.34 16.56 -34.41
CA PRO A 165 8.13 17.12 -35.74
C PRO A 165 9.42 17.40 -36.51
#